data_AF-A0A160TK98-F1
#
_entry.id   AF-A0A160TK98-F1
#
_cell.length_a   1.000
_cell.length_b   1.000
_cell.length_c   1.000
_cell.angle_alpha   90.00
_cell.angle_beta   90.00
_cell.angle_gamma   90.00
#
_symmetry.space_group_name_H-M   'P 1'
#
loop_
_entity.id
_entity.type
_entity.pdbx_description
1 polymer ?
#
loop_
_entity_poly.entity_id
_entity_poly.type
_entity_poly.pdbx_seq_one_letter_code
_entity_poly.pdbx_strand_id
1 'polypeptide(L)'
;MADPRIIAVSLDERTILWRSADIEQERRIAIFDLVEGNYFCPQRAYPDNYEGPFRIALAVEEGRLAIAIHREDDSHLETYVLAMGRFRRPIKDYFAICDSYYEAIRHATPAQIETVDMARRGIHNEAAELLKERLEGKIEIDFDTARRLFTLICVLHIKG
;
A
#
# COMPACT_ATOMS: atom_id res chain seq x y z
N MET A 1 -0.14 18.07 20.09
CA MET A 1 0.08 16.63 20.36
C MET A 1 0.31 15.98 19.03
N ALA A 2 1.32 15.12 18.91
CA ALA A 2 1.53 14.36 17.69
C ALA A 2 0.28 13.53 17.34
N ASP A 3 -0.11 13.54 16.07
CA ASP A 3 -1.18 12.70 15.53
C ASP A 3 -0.65 11.97 14.27
N PRO A 4 0.34 11.06 14.43
CA PRO A 4 1.07 10.45 13.33
C PRO A 4 0.23 9.36 12.64
N ARG A 5 -0.79 9.80 11.92
CA ARG A 5 -1.70 8.93 11.18
C ARG A 5 -2.14 9.53 9.85
N ILE A 6 -2.51 8.66 8.93
CA ILE A 6 -3.18 8.98 7.67
C ILE A 6 -4.68 9.14 7.92
N ILE A 7 -5.26 10.22 7.39
CA ILE A 7 -6.72 10.49 7.42
C ILE A 7 -7.36 10.46 6.04
N ALA A 8 -6.57 10.51 4.98
CA ALA A 8 -7.06 10.42 3.61
C ALA A 8 -5.99 9.83 2.69
N VAL A 9 -6.43 9.00 1.76
CA VAL A 9 -5.60 8.44 0.69
C VAL A 9 -6.23 8.79 -0.65
N SER A 10 -5.43 9.30 -1.57
CA SER A 10 -5.78 9.42 -2.99
C SER A 10 -4.80 8.60 -3.82
N LEU A 11 -5.29 8.06 -4.94
CA LEU A 11 -4.52 7.26 -5.88
C LEU A 11 -4.61 7.96 -7.24
N ASP A 12 -3.49 8.10 -7.96
CA ASP A 12 -3.53 8.62 -9.32
C ASP A 12 -4.20 7.60 -10.27
N GLU A 13 -5.47 7.88 -10.60
CA GLU A 13 -6.33 7.02 -11.40
C GLU A 13 -5.83 6.83 -12.85
N ARG A 14 -4.88 7.64 -13.31
CA ARG A 14 -4.27 7.49 -14.66
C ARG A 14 -3.54 6.15 -14.83
N THR A 15 -3.11 5.56 -13.72
CA THR A 15 -2.38 4.29 -13.65
C THR A 15 -3.27 3.08 -13.38
N ILE A 16 -4.51 3.29 -12.92
CA ILE A 16 -5.44 2.23 -12.56
C ILE A 16 -6.09 1.67 -13.83
N LEU A 17 -5.55 0.56 -14.35
CA LEU A 17 -6.27 -0.29 -15.28
C LEU A 17 -7.43 -0.93 -14.52
N TRP A 18 -8.64 -0.41 -14.75
CA TRP A 18 -9.88 -0.99 -14.23
C TRP A 18 -9.95 -2.49 -14.58
N ARG A 19 -9.74 -3.36 -13.59
CA ARG A 19 -9.94 -4.81 -13.66
C ARG A 19 -10.71 -5.26 -12.42
N SER A 20 -11.72 -6.11 -12.66
CA SER A 20 -12.65 -6.81 -11.75
C SER A 20 -13.22 -6.05 -10.53
N ALA A 21 -14.48 -6.33 -10.21
CA ALA A 21 -15.11 -5.80 -8.98
C ALA A 21 -14.33 -6.16 -7.71
N ASP A 22 -13.59 -7.28 -7.74
CA ASP A 22 -12.80 -7.78 -6.62
C ASP A 22 -11.61 -6.89 -6.27
N ILE A 23 -10.84 -6.41 -7.27
CA ILE A 23 -9.69 -5.52 -7.03
C ILE A 23 -10.17 -4.16 -6.50
N GLU A 24 -11.29 -3.66 -7.01
CA GLU A 24 -11.91 -2.43 -6.51
C GLU A 24 -12.40 -2.59 -5.07
N GLN A 25 -12.92 -3.76 -4.72
CA GLN A 25 -13.30 -4.08 -3.35
C GLN A 25 -12.07 -4.14 -2.44
N GLU A 26 -10.99 -4.82 -2.84
CA GLU A 26 -9.74 -4.86 -2.07
C GLU A 26 -9.14 -3.46 -1.88
N ARG A 27 -9.18 -2.60 -2.91
CA ARG A 27 -8.77 -1.20 -2.84
C ARG A 27 -9.55 -0.43 -1.77
N ARG A 28 -10.89 -0.53 -1.80
CA ARG A 28 -11.77 0.16 -0.84
C ARG A 28 -11.52 -0.31 0.59
N ILE A 29 -11.38 -1.62 0.80
CA ILE A 29 -11.08 -2.20 2.11
C ILE A 29 -9.73 -1.68 2.61
N ALA A 30 -8.69 -1.72 1.77
CA ALA A 30 -7.37 -1.24 2.15
C ALA A 30 -7.35 0.25 2.50
N ILE A 31 -8.07 1.11 1.76
CA ILE A 31 -8.20 2.55 2.10
C ILE A 31 -8.95 2.72 3.42
N PHE A 32 -10.09 2.04 3.58
CA PHE A 32 -10.90 2.13 4.79
C PHE A 32 -10.09 1.72 6.03
N ASP A 33 -9.49 0.53 5.99
CA ASP A 33 -8.72 0.03 7.13
C ASP A 33 -7.50 0.90 7.43
N LEU A 34 -6.90 1.54 6.41
CA LEU A 34 -5.77 2.45 6.62
C LEU A 34 -6.24 3.71 7.35
N VAL A 35 -7.36 4.31 6.95
CA VAL A 35 -7.89 5.51 7.60
C VAL A 35 -8.38 5.21 9.03
N GLU A 36 -8.95 4.03 9.26
CA GLU A 36 -9.42 3.61 10.59
C GLU A 36 -8.28 3.28 11.57
N GLY A 37 -7.18 2.69 11.07
CA GLY A 37 -6.08 2.25 11.92
C GLY A 37 -4.74 2.20 11.19
N ASN A 38 -3.89 3.18 11.46
CA ASN A 38 -2.53 3.22 10.96
C ASN A 38 -1.59 3.96 11.92
N TYR A 39 -0.30 3.70 11.74
CA TYR A 39 0.79 4.50 12.28
C TYR A 39 1.64 5.01 11.12
N PHE A 40 1.73 6.33 10.97
CA PHE A 40 2.45 6.99 9.90
C PHE A 40 3.17 8.22 10.42
N CYS A 41 4.48 8.07 10.68
CA CYS A 41 5.31 9.07 11.31
C CYS A 41 6.48 9.47 10.41
N PRO A 42 6.33 10.51 9.56
CA PRO A 42 7.45 11.10 8.83
C PRO A 42 8.52 11.59 9.81
N GLN A 43 9.77 11.21 9.55
CA GLN A 43 10.91 11.51 10.43
C GLN A 43 11.47 12.93 10.21
N ARG A 44 11.00 13.61 9.17
CA ARG A 44 11.37 14.98 8.86
C ARG A 44 10.50 15.94 9.67
N ALA A 45 11.14 16.89 10.36
CA ALA A 45 10.42 17.97 11.02
C ALA A 45 9.75 18.89 9.98
N TYR A 46 8.46 19.19 10.19
CA TYR A 46 7.69 20.12 9.39
C TYR A 46 7.53 21.49 10.08
N PRO A 47 7.19 22.56 9.33
CA PRO A 47 6.93 23.88 9.91
C PRO A 47 5.87 23.84 11.01
N ASP A 48 6.02 24.72 12.00
CA ASP A 48 5.14 24.83 13.17
C ASP A 48 5.08 23.57 14.05
N ASN A 49 6.09 22.70 13.93
CA ASN A 49 6.13 21.39 14.57
C ASN A 49 4.88 20.56 14.23
N TYR A 50 4.47 20.60 12.96
CA TYR A 50 3.35 19.80 12.49
C TYR A 50 3.68 18.31 12.49
N GLU A 51 2.93 17.53 13.24
CA GLU A 51 3.15 16.09 13.48
C GLU A 51 1.93 15.25 13.06
N GLY A 52 1.18 15.73 12.07
CA GLY A 52 -0.03 15.10 11.56
C GLY A 52 -1.33 15.69 12.12
N PRO A 53 -2.49 15.17 11.70
CA PRO A 53 -2.66 14.01 10.80
C PRO A 53 -2.30 14.30 9.33
N PHE A 54 -2.09 13.26 8.53
CA PHE A 54 -1.59 13.38 7.16
C PHE A 54 -2.63 12.96 6.12
N ARG A 55 -2.64 13.65 4.99
CA ARG A 55 -3.28 13.17 3.76
C ARG A 55 -2.17 12.70 2.83
N ILE A 56 -2.36 11.53 2.19
CA ILE A 56 -1.38 11.01 1.24
C ILE A 56 -1.97 10.87 -0.16
N ALA A 57 -1.14 11.13 -1.18
CA ALA A 57 -1.42 10.80 -2.56
C ALA A 57 -0.35 9.84 -3.08
N LEU A 58 -0.78 8.71 -3.64
CA LEU A 58 0.09 7.68 -4.18
C LEU A 58 -0.01 7.66 -5.71
N ALA A 59 1.14 7.69 -6.38
CA ALA A 59 1.24 7.59 -7.83
C ALA A 59 2.43 6.73 -8.24
N VAL A 60 2.33 6.01 -9.36
CA VAL A 60 3.45 5.24 -9.93
C VAL A 60 3.77 5.77 -11.32
N GLU A 61 4.96 6.31 -11.50
CA GLU A 61 5.42 6.86 -12.78
C GLU A 61 6.87 6.41 -13.04
N GLU A 62 7.15 5.97 -14.27
CA GLU A 62 8.49 5.52 -14.71
C GLU A 62 9.14 4.49 -13.76
N GLY A 63 8.34 3.58 -13.17
CA GLY A 63 8.84 2.58 -12.23
C GLY A 63 9.27 3.14 -10.86
N ARG A 64 8.71 4.28 -10.47
CA ARG A 64 8.89 4.89 -9.14
C ARG A 64 7.54 5.13 -8.50
N LEU A 65 7.43 4.85 -7.21
CA LEU A 65 6.28 5.21 -6.38
C LEU A 65 6.54 6.60 -5.78
N ALA A 66 5.65 7.54 -6.04
CA ALA A 66 5.58 8.83 -5.37
C ALA A 66 4.55 8.75 -4.23
N ILE A 67 4.96 9.17 -3.04
CA ILE A 67 4.12 9.32 -1.85
C ILE A 67 4.14 10.81 -1.49
N ALA A 68 3.14 11.54 -1.96
CA ALA A 68 2.99 12.95 -1.63
C ALA A 68 2.25 13.08 -0.29
N ILE A 69 2.87 13.75 0.67
CA ILE A 69 2.35 13.95 2.03
C ILE A 69 1.86 15.39 2.14
N HIS A 70 0.65 15.54 2.67
CA HIS A 70 -0.01 16.81 2.88
C HIS A 70 -0.52 16.90 4.32
N ARG A 71 -0.76 18.12 4.77
CA ARG A 71 -1.48 18.40 6.02
C ARG A 71 -2.95 18.07 5.88
N GLU A 72 -3.67 18.13 6.99
CA GLU A 72 -5.13 18.02 7.05
C GLU A 72 -5.86 19.03 6.15
N ASP A 73 -5.32 20.25 5.99
CA ASP A 73 -5.87 21.30 5.12
C ASP A 73 -5.44 21.15 3.64
N ASP A 74 -4.86 19.99 3.28
CA ASP A 74 -4.37 19.65 1.93
C ASP A 74 -3.12 20.43 1.48
N SER A 75 -2.51 21.22 2.36
CA SER A 75 -1.24 21.89 2.03
C SER A 75 -0.09 20.89 1.94
N HIS A 76 0.67 20.98 0.85
CA HIS A 76 1.76 20.06 0.54
C HIS A 76 2.93 20.22 1.52
N LEU A 77 3.43 19.09 2.04
CA LEU A 77 4.60 19.04 2.91
C LEU A 77 5.84 18.56 2.14
N GLU A 78 5.77 17.36 1.58
CA GLU A 78 6.83 16.80 0.74
C GLU A 78 6.35 15.61 -0.08
N THR A 79 7.19 15.16 -1.02
CA THR A 79 6.97 13.92 -1.78
C THR A 79 8.16 12.99 -1.61
N TYR A 80 7.91 11.79 -1.10
CA TYR A 80 8.90 10.71 -1.08
C TYR A 80 8.80 9.88 -2.36
N VAL A 81 9.95 9.60 -2.97
CA VAL A 81 10.03 8.79 -4.19
C VAL A 81 10.81 7.52 -3.92
N LEU A 82 10.16 6.38 -4.13
CA LEU A 82 10.73 5.05 -3.95
C LEU A 82 10.90 4.37 -5.32
N ALA A 83 12.11 3.88 -5.60
CA ALA A 83 12.34 3.06 -6.79
C ALA A 83 11.63 1.70 -6.64
N MET A 84 10.80 1.33 -7.63
CA MET A 84 10.00 0.10 -7.58
C MET A 84 10.76 -1.17 -7.97
N GLY A 85 12.05 -1.06 -8.33
CA GLY A 85 12.85 -2.20 -8.79
C GLY A 85 12.83 -3.41 -7.86
N ARG A 86 12.86 -3.19 -6.54
CA ARG A 86 12.78 -4.26 -5.51
C ARG A 86 11.37 -4.84 -5.35
N PHE A 87 10.33 -4.09 -5.69
CA PHE A 87 8.93 -4.51 -5.55
C PHE A 87 8.39 -5.24 -6.79
N ARG A 88 9.08 -5.17 -7.94
CA ARG A 88 8.64 -5.83 -9.19
C ARG A 88 8.34 -7.32 -9.00
N ARG A 89 9.23 -8.05 -8.31
CA ARG A 89 9.06 -9.49 -8.10
C ARG A 89 7.95 -9.79 -7.08
N PRO A 90 7.93 -9.19 -5.87
CA PRO A 90 6.83 -9.34 -4.93
C PRO A 90 5.45 -9.03 -5.52
N ILE A 91 5.32 -7.94 -6.29
CA ILE A 91 4.06 -7.58 -6.95
C ILE A 91 3.63 -8.65 -7.95
N LYS A 92 4.56 -9.12 -8.80
CA LYS A 92 4.26 -10.19 -9.76
C LYS A 92 3.84 -11.50 -9.06
N ASP A 93 4.55 -11.89 -8.01
CA ASP A 93 4.25 -13.11 -7.26
C ASP A 93 2.91 -12.99 -6.53
N TYR A 94 2.58 -11.80 -6.02
CA TYR A 94 1.29 -11.51 -5.40
C TYR A 94 0.13 -11.64 -6.40
N PHE A 95 0.26 -11.10 -7.61
CA PHE A 95 -0.77 -11.29 -8.62
C PHE A 95 -0.95 -12.75 -9.03
N ALA A 96 0.15 -13.48 -9.23
CA ALA A 96 0.08 -14.89 -9.60
C ALA A 96 -0.59 -15.78 -8.54
N ILE A 97 -0.33 -15.51 -7.24
CA ILE A 97 -0.97 -16.25 -6.16
C ILE A 97 -2.43 -15.84 -5.94
N CYS A 98 -2.80 -14.57 -6.20
CA CYS A 98 -4.19 -14.14 -6.20
C CYS A 98 -5.00 -14.84 -7.30
N ASP A 99 -4.46 -14.96 -8.51
CA ASP A 99 -5.11 -15.73 -9.59
C ASP A 99 -5.32 -17.20 -9.16
N SER A 100 -4.28 -17.82 -8.60
CA SER A 100 -4.36 -19.20 -8.08
C SER A 100 -5.40 -19.34 -6.95
N TYR A 101 -5.52 -18.32 -6.09
CA TYR A 101 -6.51 -18.28 -5.01
C TYR A 101 -7.94 -18.21 -5.57
N TYR A 102 -8.19 -17.36 -6.56
CA TYR A 102 -9.50 -17.27 -7.21
C TYR A 102 -9.89 -18.55 -7.94
N GLU A 103 -8.94 -19.23 -8.58
CA GLU A 103 -9.17 -20.55 -9.18
C GLU A 103 -9.49 -21.61 -8.10
N ALA A 104 -8.75 -21.60 -6.99
CA ALA A 104 -8.95 -22.53 -5.88
C ALA A 104 -10.34 -22.37 -5.25
N ILE A 105 -10.84 -21.14 -5.05
CA ILE A 105 -12.19 -20.90 -4.49
C ILE A 105 -13.28 -21.59 -5.32
N ARG A 106 -13.10 -21.70 -6.63
CA ARG A 106 -14.12 -22.26 -7.54
C ARG A 106 -14.12 -23.78 -7.59
N HIS A 107 -12.96 -24.42 -7.38
CA HIS A 107 -12.76 -25.82 -7.75
C HIS A 107 -12.02 -26.68 -6.72
N ALA A 108 -11.40 -26.09 -5.70
CA ALA A 108 -10.54 -26.80 -4.76
C ALA A 108 -11.24 -27.11 -3.43
N THR A 109 -10.65 -28.03 -2.68
CA THR A 109 -11.10 -28.36 -1.31
C THR A 109 -10.76 -27.22 -0.33
N PRO A 110 -11.46 -27.10 0.81
CA PRO A 110 -11.14 -26.09 1.82
C PRO A 110 -9.66 -26.08 2.26
N ALA A 111 -9.05 -27.25 2.43
CA ALA A 111 -7.64 -27.37 2.81
C ALA A 111 -6.68 -26.83 1.73
N GLN A 112 -7.01 -27.02 0.46
CA GLN A 112 -6.24 -26.47 -0.66
C GLN A 112 -6.40 -24.95 -0.74
N ILE A 113 -7.63 -24.43 -0.56
CA ILE A 113 -7.89 -22.99 -0.51
C ILE A 113 -7.09 -22.35 0.63
N GLU A 114 -7.09 -22.95 1.82
CA GLU A 114 -6.32 -22.49 2.97
C GLU A 114 -4.81 -22.48 2.68
N THR A 115 -4.29 -23.54 2.04
CA THR A 115 -2.87 -23.61 1.66
C THR A 115 -2.48 -22.46 0.73
N VAL A 116 -3.30 -22.18 -0.29
CA VAL A 116 -3.06 -21.07 -1.23
C VAL A 116 -3.19 -19.71 -0.53
N ASP A 117 -4.17 -19.55 0.37
CA ASP A 117 -4.34 -18.33 1.14
C ASP A 117 -3.17 -18.06 2.08
N MET A 118 -2.62 -19.10 2.73
CA MET A 118 -1.40 -18.99 3.53
C MET A 118 -0.21 -18.50 2.70
N ALA A 119 0.00 -19.07 1.51
CA ALA A 119 1.05 -18.62 0.59
C ALA A 119 0.84 -17.16 0.14
N ARG A 120 -0.40 -16.79 -0.18
CA ARG A 120 -0.79 -15.41 -0.51
C ARG A 120 -0.45 -14.43 0.61
N ARG A 121 -0.82 -14.77 1.84
CA ARG A 121 -0.50 -13.96 3.02
C ARG A 121 1.01 -13.87 3.26
N GLY A 122 1.76 -14.94 3.02
CA GLY A 122 3.22 -14.96 3.12
C GLY A 122 3.88 -13.95 2.19
N ILE A 123 3.54 -13.98 0.90
CA ILE A 123 4.06 -13.03 -0.11
C ILE A 123 3.73 -11.58 0.28
N HIS A 124 2.51 -11.33 0.75
CA HIS A 124 2.07 -10.01 1.16
C HIS A 124 2.81 -9.51 2.41
N ASN A 125 3.06 -10.39 3.38
CA ASN A 125 3.85 -10.09 4.58
C ASN A 125 5.30 -9.74 4.24
N GLU A 126 5.96 -10.52 3.38
CA GLU A 126 7.32 -10.24 2.95
C GLU A 126 7.43 -8.89 2.24
N ALA A 127 6.45 -8.55 1.41
CA ALA A 127 6.40 -7.27 0.73
C ALA A 127 6.13 -6.08 1.69
N ALA A 128 5.34 -6.29 2.74
CA ALA A 128 5.10 -5.30 3.78
C ALA A 128 6.36 -5.01 4.59
N GLU A 129 7.13 -6.05 4.97
CA GLU A 129 8.44 -5.85 5.62
C GLU A 129 9.42 -5.12 4.71
N LEU A 130 9.48 -5.51 3.42
CA LEU A 130 10.29 -4.78 2.44
C LEU A 130 9.89 -3.30 2.37
N LEU A 131 8.59 -2.97 2.39
CA LEU A 131 8.14 -1.58 2.37
C LEU A 131 8.62 -0.81 3.61
N LYS A 132 8.53 -1.41 4.80
CA LYS A 132 9.07 -0.84 6.05
C LYS A 132 10.56 -0.57 5.93
N GLU A 133 11.35 -1.56 5.50
CA GLU A 133 12.80 -1.40 5.29
C GLU A 133 13.12 -0.28 4.30
N ARG A 134 12.33 -0.13 3.24
CA ARG A 134 12.53 0.93 2.23
C ARG A 134 12.18 2.32 2.76
N LEU A 135 11.32 2.42 3.76
CA LEU A 135 10.89 3.66 4.40
C LEU A 135 11.64 3.99 5.69
N GLU A 136 12.45 3.07 6.20
CA GLU A 136 13.23 3.24 7.42
C GLU A 136 14.06 4.54 7.39
N GLY A 137 14.00 5.31 8.48
CA GLY A 137 14.64 6.62 8.60
C GLY A 137 14.04 7.73 7.72
N LYS A 138 12.91 7.47 7.05
CA LYS A 138 12.12 8.45 6.27
C LYS A 138 10.72 8.60 6.82
N ILE A 139 9.99 7.48 6.91
CA ILE A 139 8.65 7.40 7.45
C ILE A 139 8.59 6.13 8.28
N GLU A 140 8.39 6.26 9.58
CA GLU A 140 8.14 5.11 10.44
C GLU A 140 6.67 4.70 10.30
N ILE A 141 6.46 3.43 9.99
CA ILE A 141 5.13 2.83 9.82
C ILE A 141 5.09 1.48 10.53
N ASP A 142 3.93 1.11 11.04
CA ASP A 142 3.71 -0.23 11.57
C ASP A 142 3.50 -1.26 10.43
N PHE A 143 3.47 -2.54 10.81
CA PHE A 143 3.32 -3.64 9.86
C PHE A 143 1.97 -3.62 9.13
N ASP A 144 0.88 -3.31 9.82
CA ASP A 144 -0.45 -3.33 9.22
C ASP A 144 -0.64 -2.16 8.24
N THR A 145 -0.06 -0.99 8.56
CA THR A 145 0.04 0.17 7.67
C THR A 145 0.84 -0.19 6.42
N ALA A 146 2.00 -0.82 6.58
CA ALA A 146 2.82 -1.26 5.45
C ALA A 146 2.09 -2.27 4.56
N ARG A 147 1.38 -3.22 5.19
CA ARG A 147 0.56 -4.22 4.51
C ARG A 147 -0.52 -3.56 3.65
N ARG A 148 -1.29 -2.63 4.21
CA ARG A 148 -2.35 -1.88 3.50
C ARG A 148 -1.79 -1.00 2.39
N LEU A 149 -0.70 -0.28 2.64
CA LEU A 149 -0.01 0.50 1.63
C LEU A 149 0.47 -0.37 0.47
N PHE A 150 1.02 -1.57 0.75
CA PHE A 150 1.43 -2.50 -0.30
C PHE A 150 0.26 -2.97 -1.17
N THR A 151 -0.92 -3.22 -0.59
CA THR A 151 -2.15 -3.50 -1.38
C THR A 151 -2.45 -2.36 -2.36
N LEU A 152 -2.39 -1.10 -1.90
CA LEU A 152 -2.64 0.06 -2.77
C LEU A 152 -1.56 0.23 -3.85
N ILE A 153 -0.30 -0.08 -3.52
CA ILE A 153 0.81 -0.08 -4.48
C ILE A 153 0.60 -1.14 -5.57
N CYS A 154 0.14 -2.35 -5.21
CA CYS A 154 -0.21 -3.38 -6.19
C CYS A 154 -1.30 -2.87 -7.15
N VAL A 155 -2.34 -2.21 -6.63
CA VAL A 155 -3.42 -1.63 -7.45
C VAL A 155 -2.90 -0.56 -8.43
N LEU A 156 -1.93 0.25 -8.03
CA LEU A 156 -1.29 1.26 -8.90
C LEU A 156 -0.35 0.65 -9.96
N HIS A 157 0.28 -0.48 -9.67
CA HIS A 157 1.30 -1.09 -10.54
C HIS A 157 0.72 -1.88 -11.72
N ILE A 158 -0.60 -1.89 -11.91
CA ILE A 158 -1.25 -2.72 -12.95
C ILE A 158 -0.87 -2.27 -14.39
N LYS A 159 -0.23 -1.11 -14.57
CA LYS A 159 0.47 -0.76 -15.82
C LYS A 159 1.98 -1.01 -15.70
N GLY A 160 2.42 -2.16 -16.18
CA GLY A 160 3.83 -2.55 -16.33
C GLY A 160 3.99 -3.90 -16.99
#